data_AF-A0AAP4A971-F1
#
_entry.id   AF-A0AAP4A971-F1
#
_cell.length_a   1.000
_cell.length_b   1.000
_cell.length_c   1.000
_cell.angle_alpha   90.00
_cell.angle_beta   90.00
_cell.angle_gamma   90.00
#
_symmetry.space_group_name_H-M   'P 1'
#
loop_
_entity.id
_entity.type
_entity.pdbx_description
1 polymer ?
#
loop_
_entity_poly.entity_id
_entity_poly.type
_entity_poly.pdbx_seq_one_letter_code
_entity_poly.pdbx_strand_id
1 'polypeptide(L)'
;MSDKNEHKLKIKEYRKLRGKSQRQVAMSIGITQAHVSYIENGKESPTVRVLWDIADYLEVCPSLLLDVPCKDKCKACIYYKDQVVL
;
A
#
# COMPACT_ATOMS: atom_id res chain seq x y z
N MET A 1 -21.72 8.55 15.80
CA MET A 1 -20.86 9.30 14.87
C MET A 1 -19.78 8.37 14.35
N SER A 2 -19.88 7.90 13.11
CA SER A 2 -18.74 7.27 12.43
C SER A 2 -18.27 8.24 11.35
N ASP A 3 -17.10 8.83 11.56
CA ASP A 3 -16.45 9.65 10.54
C ASP A 3 -16.12 8.77 9.34
N LYS A 4 -16.88 8.95 8.27
CA LYS A 4 -16.77 8.24 6.99
C LYS A 4 -15.66 8.85 6.15
N ASN A 5 -14.40 8.72 6.56
CA ASN A 5 -13.29 8.90 5.64
C ASN A 5 -12.87 7.53 5.10
N GLU A 6 -13.74 6.95 4.27
CA GLU A 6 -13.57 5.64 3.65
C GLU A 6 -12.58 5.73 2.47
N HIS A 7 -11.32 6.04 2.76
CA HIS A 7 -10.25 5.91 1.76
C HIS A 7 -9.86 4.44 1.66
N LYS A 8 -10.45 3.74 0.68
CA LYS A 8 -10.09 2.37 0.37
C LYS A 8 -8.66 2.32 -0.18
N LEU A 9 -7.74 1.79 0.62
CA LEU A 9 -6.34 1.63 0.23
C LEU A 9 -6.17 0.51 -0.82
N LYS A 10 -5.21 0.71 -1.74
CA LYS A 10 -4.84 -0.28 -2.78
C LYS A 10 -3.76 -1.27 -2.34
N ILE A 11 -3.48 -1.37 -1.03
CA ILE A 11 -2.44 -2.26 -0.47
C ILE A 11 -2.61 -3.71 -0.94
N LYS A 12 -3.82 -4.26 -0.84
CA LYS A 12 -4.12 -5.65 -1.23
C LYS A 12 -3.86 -5.91 -2.72
N GLU A 13 -4.16 -4.94 -3.57
CA GLU A 13 -3.97 -5.01 -5.01
C GLU A 13 -2.48 -5.07 -5.34
N TYR A 14 -1.70 -4.08 -4.87
CA TYR A 14 -0.25 -4.05 -5.09
C TYR A 14 0.47 -5.24 -4.46
N ARG A 15 0.06 -5.69 -3.27
CA ARG A 15 0.62 -6.89 -2.66
C ARG A 15 0.47 -8.11 -3.56
N LYS A 16 -0.73 -8.29 -4.16
CA LYS A 16 -0.99 -9.40 -5.10
C LYS A 16 -0.21 -9.23 -6.39
N LEU A 17 -0.12 -8.03 -6.96
CA LEU A 17 0.69 -7.73 -8.15
C LEU A 17 2.18 -8.07 -7.93
N ARG A 18 2.69 -7.89 -6.71
CA ARG A 18 4.06 -8.25 -6.31
C ARG A 18 4.23 -9.71 -5.89
N GLY A 19 3.19 -10.54 -5.97
CA GLY A 19 3.23 -11.95 -5.60
C GLY A 19 3.54 -12.20 -4.12
N LYS A 20 3.23 -11.25 -3.23
CA LYS A 20 3.52 -11.38 -1.80
C LYS A 20 2.29 -11.85 -1.02
N SER A 21 2.51 -12.67 0.00
CA SER A 21 1.49 -13.03 1.01
C SER A 21 1.38 -11.95 2.09
N GLN A 22 0.24 -11.90 2.80
CA GLN A 22 0.09 -11.01 3.95
C GLN A 22 1.12 -11.33 5.06
N ARG A 23 1.48 -12.62 5.23
CA ARG A 23 2.50 -13.05 6.18
C ARG A 23 3.88 -12.48 5.83
N GLN A 24 4.25 -12.46 4.55
CA GLN A 24 5.53 -11.89 4.11
C GLN A 24 5.61 -10.38 4.39
N VAL A 25 4.55 -9.62 4.11
CA VAL A 25 4.46 -8.19 4.47
C VAL A 25 4.56 -7.99 5.98
N ALA A 26 3.81 -8.79 6.75
CA ALA A 26 3.80 -8.70 8.21
C ALA A 26 5.19 -8.94 8.80
N MET A 27 5.90 -9.97 8.31
CA MET A 27 7.26 -10.31 8.73
C MET A 27 8.27 -9.22 8.35
N SER A 28 8.14 -8.58 7.19
CA SER A 28 9.11 -7.56 6.75
C SER A 28 9.04 -6.27 7.57
N ILE A 29 7.86 -5.93 8.10
CA ILE A 29 7.63 -4.67 8.84
C ILE A 29 7.36 -4.88 10.34
N GLY A 30 7.51 -6.11 10.83
CA GLY A 30 7.41 -6.42 12.26
C GLY A 30 6.01 -6.30 12.86
N ILE A 31 4.96 -6.60 12.10
CA ILE A 31 3.57 -6.63 12.59
C ILE A 31 2.93 -8.02 12.44
N THR A 32 1.70 -8.19 12.92
CA THR A 32 0.97 -9.44 12.76
C THR A 32 0.32 -9.54 11.39
N GLN A 33 0.16 -10.76 10.87
CA GLN A 33 -0.59 -10.98 9.62
C GLN A 33 -2.06 -10.56 9.75
N ALA A 34 -2.65 -10.67 10.95
CA ALA A 34 -3.99 -10.18 11.23
C ALA A 34 -4.11 -8.66 11.05
N HIS A 35 -3.12 -7.90 11.51
CA HIS A 35 -3.08 -6.44 11.34
C HIS A 35 -3.00 -6.04 9.86
N VAL A 36 -2.16 -6.73 9.05
CA VAL A 36 -2.15 -6.55 7.58
C VAL A 36 -3.52 -6.84 6.98
N SER A 37 -4.20 -7.90 7.43
CA SER A 37 -5.55 -8.24 6.96
C SER A 37 -6.58 -7.17 7.33
N TYR A 38 -6.51 -6.60 8.53
CA TYR A 38 -7.42 -5.53 8.96
C TYR A 38 -7.22 -4.26 8.13
N ILE A 39 -5.97 -3.89 7.87
CA ILE A 39 -5.62 -2.79 6.97
C ILE A 39 -6.17 -3.03 5.55
N GLU A 40 -5.91 -4.19 4.97
CA GLU A 40 -6.32 -4.50 3.59
C GLU A 40 -7.83 -4.59 3.37
N ASN A 41 -8.60 -4.83 4.42
CA ASN A 41 -10.06 -4.89 4.37
C ASN A 41 -10.72 -3.62 4.96
N GLY A 42 -9.94 -2.57 5.21
CA GLY A 42 -10.45 -1.28 5.72
C GLY A 42 -11.02 -1.32 7.14
N LYS A 43 -10.70 -2.38 7.91
CA LYS A 43 -11.13 -2.49 9.31
C LYS A 43 -10.31 -1.58 10.24
N GLU A 44 -9.07 -1.32 9.85
CA GLU A 44 -8.16 -0.42 10.56
C GLU A 44 -7.39 0.44 9.55
N SER A 45 -7.10 1.68 9.92
CA SER A 45 -6.22 2.54 9.14
C SER A 45 -4.77 2.33 9.57
N PRO A 46 -3.82 2.14 8.63
CA PRO A 46 -2.41 2.06 8.99
C PRO A 46 -1.91 3.42 9.49
N THR A 47 -0.92 3.42 10.37
CA THR A 47 -0.15 4.63 10.65
C THR A 47 0.65 5.03 9.41
N VAL A 48 1.10 6.29 9.34
CA VAL A 48 1.98 6.76 8.25
C VAL A 48 3.23 5.88 8.12
N ARG A 49 3.81 5.45 9.25
CA ARG A 49 4.95 4.54 9.27
C ARG A 49 4.61 3.17 8.67
N VAL A 50 3.51 2.55 9.10
CA VAL A 50 3.08 1.25 8.56
C VAL A 50 2.80 1.35 7.05
N LEU A 51 2.16 2.43 6.59
CA LEU A 51 1.92 2.65 5.17
C LEU A 51 3.25 2.75 4.40
N TRP A 52 4.22 3.48 4.94
CA TRP A 52 5.55 3.64 4.34
C TRP A 52 6.31 2.31 4.27
N ASP A 53 6.34 1.56 5.37
CA ASP A 53 7.06 0.28 5.44
C ASP A 53 6.43 -0.76 4.48
N ILE A 54 5.09 -0.75 4.34
CA ILE A 54 4.39 -1.58 3.33
C ILE A 54 4.77 -1.14 1.91
N ALA A 55 4.78 0.17 1.63
CA ALA A 55 5.14 0.71 0.33
C ALA A 55 6.58 0.36 -0.07
N ASP A 56 7.51 0.48 0.86
CA ASP A 56 8.92 0.14 0.68
C ASP A 56 9.08 -1.35 0.36
N TYR A 57 8.48 -2.23 1.17
CA TYR A 57 8.55 -3.68 0.93
C TYR A 57 7.90 -4.13 -0.38
N LEU A 58 6.84 -3.44 -0.82
CA LEU A 58 6.15 -3.71 -2.07
C LEU A 58 6.77 -2.98 -3.27
N GLU A 59 7.86 -2.23 -3.05
CA GLU A 59 8.55 -1.44 -4.08
C GLU A 59 7.56 -0.58 -4.88
N VAL A 60 6.71 0.16 -4.16
CA VAL A 60 5.62 0.97 -4.73
C VAL A 60 5.59 2.34 -4.07
N CYS A 61 5.24 3.38 -4.83
CA CYS A 61 5.06 4.71 -4.25
C CYS A 61 3.87 4.72 -3.27
N PRO A 62 4.00 5.26 -2.03
CA PRO A 62 2.91 5.34 -1.08
C PRO A 62 1.65 6.04 -1.62
N SER A 63 1.80 7.00 -2.55
CA SER A 63 0.67 7.70 -3.17
C SER A 63 -0.23 6.75 -3.97
N LEU A 64 0.35 5.72 -4.61
CA LEU A 64 -0.40 4.71 -5.36
C LEU A 64 -1.23 3.82 -4.43
N LEU A 65 -0.75 3.58 -3.20
CA LEU A 65 -1.52 2.85 -2.19
C LEU A 65 -2.72 3.63 -1.68
N LEU A 66 -2.63 4.97 -1.71
CA LEU A 66 -3.70 5.90 -1.34
C LEU A 66 -4.62 6.27 -2.51
N ASP A 67 -4.33 5.77 -3.71
CA ASP A 67 -5.00 6.17 -4.95
C ASP A 67 -4.99 7.69 -5.20
N VAL A 68 -3.89 8.34 -4.83
CA VAL A 68 -3.66 9.76 -5.08
C VAL A 68 -2.54 9.95 -6.09
N PRO A 69 -2.68 10.87 -7.07
CA PRO A 69 -1.65 11.13 -8.06
C PRO A 69 -0.36 11.65 -7.38
N CYS A 70 0.80 11.02 -7.64
CA CYS A 70 2.11 11.60 -7.25
C CYS A 70 2.31 12.85 -8.13
N LYS A 71 2.40 14.04 -7.51
CA LYS A 71 2.63 15.32 -8.21
C LYS A 71 4.11 15.58 -8.49
N ASP A 72 4.99 14.84 -7.83
CA ASP A 72 6.44 15.02 -7.89
C ASP A 72 7.10 13.96 -8.80
N LYS A 73 8.32 14.24 -9.28
CA LYS A 73 9.12 13.25 -10.02
C LYS A 73 9.70 12.23 -9.05
N CYS A 74 8.84 11.34 -8.57
CA CYS A 74 9.17 10.23 -7.69
C CYS A 74 10.14 9.25 -8.41
N LYS A 75 11.46 9.23 -8.09
CA LYS A 75 12.49 8.34 -8.71
C LYS A 75 12.16 6.83 -8.61
N ALA A 76 11.42 6.43 -7.57
CA ALA A 76 11.02 5.05 -7.29
C ALA A 76 9.57 4.74 -7.71
N CYS A 77 8.85 5.69 -8.32
CA CYS A 77 7.50 5.44 -8.80
C CYS A 77 7.56 4.75 -10.17
N ILE A 78 6.98 3.54 -10.26
CA ILE A 78 6.83 2.80 -11.52
C ILE A 78 6.09 3.60 -12.62
N TYR A 79 5.36 4.66 -12.24
CA TYR A 79 4.67 5.54 -13.19
C TYR A 79 5.61 6.34 -14.10
N TYR A 80 6.92 6.42 -13.82
CA TYR A 80 7.87 7.06 -14.75
C TYR A 80 8.42 6.12 -15.83
N LYS A 81 8.12 4.80 -15.78
CA LYS A 81 8.57 3.84 -16.81
C LYS A 81 7.45 3.17 -17.61
N ASP A 82 6.19 3.30 -17.19
CA ASP A 82 5.07 2.72 -17.94
C ASP A 82 4.09 3.79 -18.46
N GLN A 83 4.49 4.45 -19.55
CA GLN A 83 3.55 4.66 -20.67
C GLN A 83 3.43 3.35 -21.47
N VAL A 84 3.09 2.25 -20.81
CA VAL A 84 2.84 0.97 -21.48
C VAL A 84 1.37 0.64 -21.29
N VAL A 85 0.61 1.13 -22.26
CA VAL A 85 -0.50 0.45 -22.95
C VAL A 85 -1.26 -0.60 -22.13
N LEU A 86 -2.50 -0.27 -21.77
CA LEU A 86 -3.60 -1.22 -21.92
C LEU A 86 -4.30 -0.94 -23.25
#